data_AF-A0A7I9VA35-F1
#
_entry.id   AF-A0A7I9VA35-F1
#
_cell.length_a   1.000
_cell.length_b   1.000
_cell.length_c   1.000
_cell.angle_alpha   90.00
_cell.angle_beta   90.00
_cell.angle_gamma   90.00
#
_symmetry.space_group_name_H-M   'P 1'
#
loop_
_entity.id
_entity.type
_entity.pdbx_description
1 polymer ?
#
loop_
_entity_poly.entity_id
_entity_poly.type
_entity_poly.pdbx_seq_one_letter_code
_entity_poly.pdbx_strand_id
1 'polypeptide(L)'
;MNGVADTASPPAKRHRPALIALVIVAAGACLALAWWQWGRFESDSGTFQNLGYALQWPAFAIAVVYAYRRFVVMEADPDAVHQAAARRGPTEIPEGVLPQRPTAADPHVAMFDEPDDGLADYNRYLSELNDSRDDKR
;
A
#
# COMPACT_ATOMS: atom_id res chain seq x y z
N MET A 1 9.79 9.45 -51.06
CA MET A 1 8.85 8.41 -50.58
C MET A 1 9.70 7.30 -49.98
N ASN A 2 9.61 7.05 -48.68
CA ASN A 2 9.80 5.74 -48.05
C ASN A 2 9.36 5.81 -46.59
N GLY A 3 8.41 4.94 -46.25
CA GLY A 3 7.57 5.01 -45.07
C GLY A 3 8.28 4.64 -43.77
N VAL A 4 7.95 5.39 -42.72
CA VAL A 4 8.12 4.98 -41.32
C VAL A 4 7.18 3.81 -41.09
N ALA A 5 7.74 2.64 -40.81
CA ALA A 5 6.99 1.50 -40.32
C ALA A 5 6.54 1.79 -38.88
N ASP A 6 5.24 2.02 -38.69
CA ASP A 6 4.60 1.97 -37.38
C ASP A 6 4.74 0.56 -36.80
N THR A 7 5.70 0.36 -35.90
CA THR A 7 5.75 -0.87 -35.08
C THR A 7 4.68 -0.78 -34.01
N ALA A 8 3.44 -1.14 -34.37
CA ALA A 8 2.37 -1.35 -33.42
C ALA A 8 2.75 -2.48 -32.46
N SER A 9 3.06 -2.14 -31.20
CA SER A 9 3.22 -3.11 -30.11
C SER A 9 1.93 -3.93 -29.95
N PRO A 10 2.01 -5.27 -29.78
CA PRO A 10 0.83 -6.10 -29.60
C PRO A 10 0.11 -5.71 -28.29
N PRO A 11 -1.24 -5.69 -28.27
CA PRO A 11 -1.98 -5.37 -27.05
C PRO A 11 -1.70 -6.44 -25.99
N ALA A 12 -1.15 -6.04 -24.84
CA ALA A 12 -0.95 -6.93 -23.71
C ALA A 12 -2.30 -7.55 -23.31
N LYS A 13 -2.42 -8.89 -23.39
CA LYS A 13 -3.64 -9.60 -22.98
C LYS A 13 -3.93 -9.28 -21.51
N ARG A 14 -5.05 -8.62 -21.25
CA ARG A 14 -5.51 -8.36 -19.88
C ARG A 14 -5.88 -9.69 -19.22
N HIS A 15 -5.18 -10.06 -18.16
CA HIS A 15 -5.30 -11.33 -17.43
C HIS A 15 -6.51 -11.38 -16.48
N ARG A 16 -7.56 -10.63 -16.80
CA ARG A 16 -8.82 -10.53 -16.04
C ARG A 16 -9.48 -11.89 -15.73
N PRO A 17 -9.64 -12.83 -16.68
CA PRO A 17 -10.28 -14.11 -16.36
C PRO A 17 -9.46 -14.96 -15.37
N ALA A 18 -8.12 -14.89 -15.45
CA ALA A 18 -7.26 -15.60 -14.52
C ALA A 18 -7.40 -15.04 -13.09
N LEU A 19 -7.46 -13.71 -12.94
CA LEU A 19 -7.72 -13.07 -11.65
C LEU A 19 -9.11 -13.39 -11.09
N ILE A 20 -10.14 -13.42 -11.95
CA ILE A 20 -11.50 -13.83 -11.53
C ILE A 20 -11.48 -15.26 -11.00
N ALA A 21 -10.87 -16.19 -11.74
CA ALA A 21 -10.75 -17.57 -11.32
C ALA A 21 -9.99 -17.69 -9.99
N LEU A 22 -8.87 -16.98 -9.85
CA LEU A 22 -8.09 -16.90 -8.62
C LEU A 22 -8.94 -16.43 -7.43
N VAL A 23 -9.72 -15.36 -7.62
CA VAL A 23 -10.59 -14.78 -6.57
C VAL A 23 -11.69 -15.75 -6.17
N ILE A 24 -12.33 -16.43 -7.12
CA ILE A 24 -13.37 -17.42 -6.85
C ILE A 24 -12.78 -18.60 -6.07
N VAL A 25 -11.62 -19.11 -6.49
CA VAL A 25 -10.94 -20.22 -5.79
C VAL A 25 -10.53 -19.80 -4.38
N ALA A 26 -9.93 -18.62 -4.21
CA ALA A 26 -9.51 -18.12 -2.91
C ALA A 26 -10.69 -17.87 -1.97
N ALA A 27 -11.76 -17.22 -2.45
CA ALA A 27 -12.98 -17.00 -1.68
C ALA A 27 -13.67 -18.32 -1.31
N GLY A 28 -13.76 -19.26 -2.27
CA GLY A 28 -14.30 -20.60 -2.04
C GLY A 28 -13.50 -21.38 -0.99
N ALA A 29 -12.17 -21.33 -1.04
CA ALA A 29 -11.31 -21.95 -0.04
C ALA A 29 -11.53 -21.35 1.36
N CYS A 30 -11.64 -20.02 1.46
CA CYS A 30 -11.94 -19.35 2.72
C CYS A 30 -13.29 -19.80 3.29
N LEU A 31 -14.34 -19.85 2.47
CA LEU A 31 -15.67 -20.29 2.93
C LEU A 31 -15.70 -21.78 3.31
N ALA A 32 -14.96 -22.63 2.60
CA ALA A 32 -14.80 -24.03 2.96
C ALA A 32 -14.09 -24.19 4.32
N LEU A 33 -13.06 -23.40 4.59
CA LEU A 33 -12.39 -23.36 5.89
C LEU A 33 -13.31 -22.83 6.99
N ALA A 34 -14.11 -21.81 6.70
CA ALA A 34 -15.12 -21.28 7.63
C ALA A 34 -16.13 -22.37 8.03
N TRP A 35 -16.65 -23.09 7.04
CA TRP A 35 -17.57 -24.22 7.24
C TRP A 35 -16.95 -25.31 8.11
N TRP A 36 -15.70 -25.68 7.81
CA TRP A 36 -14.98 -26.68 8.61
C TRP A 36 -14.75 -26.22 10.04
N GLN A 37 -14.39 -24.95 10.25
CA GLN A 37 -14.19 -24.38 11.58
C GLN A 37 -15.50 -24.28 12.39
N TRP A 38 -16.62 -24.01 11.72
CA TRP A 38 -17.94 -24.04 12.35
C TRP A 38 -18.25 -25.42 12.92
N GLY A 39 -18.05 -26.49 12.14
CA GLY A 39 -18.22 -27.86 12.63
C GLY A 39 -17.25 -28.22 13.77
N ARG A 40 -16.02 -27.68 13.75
CA ARG A 40 -15.06 -27.86 14.86
C ARG A 40 -15.47 -27.11 16.13
N PHE A 41 -16.16 -25.99 16.01
CA PHE A 41 -16.73 -25.26 17.14
C PHE A 41 -17.91 -26.02 17.77
N GLU A 42 -18.75 -26.68 16.98
CA GLU A 42 -19.89 -27.48 17.48
C GLU A 42 -19.50 -28.83 18.11
N SER A 43 -18.23 -29.25 17.98
CA SER A 43 -17.73 -30.51 18.55
C SER A 43 -17.51 -30.42 20.06
N ASP A 44 -17.44 -31.56 20.77
CA ASP A 44 -17.17 -31.65 22.22
C ASP A 44 -15.83 -30.99 22.66
N SER A 45 -14.92 -30.76 21.71
CA SER A 45 -13.63 -30.07 21.90
C SER A 45 -13.61 -28.65 21.30
N GLY A 46 -14.78 -28.07 21.05
CA GLY A 46 -14.93 -26.74 20.49
C GLY A 46 -14.47 -25.64 21.43
N THR A 47 -13.81 -24.61 20.89
CA THR A 47 -13.38 -23.42 21.65
C THR A 47 -13.85 -22.15 20.96
N PHE A 48 -13.91 -21.04 21.70
CA PHE A 48 -14.19 -19.72 21.12
C PHE A 48 -13.20 -19.30 20.03
N GLN A 49 -11.97 -19.84 20.05
CA GLN A 49 -10.99 -19.58 19.00
C GLN A 49 -11.44 -20.19 17.65
N ASN A 50 -12.05 -21.38 17.64
CA ASN A 50 -12.63 -21.98 16.43
C ASN A 50 -13.75 -21.10 15.86
N LEU A 51 -14.61 -20.55 16.72
CA LEU A 51 -15.66 -19.61 16.30
C LEU A 51 -15.06 -18.33 15.70
N GLY A 52 -14.01 -17.80 16.33
CA GLY A 52 -13.24 -16.67 15.80
C GLY A 52 -12.74 -16.95 14.39
N TYR A 53 -12.14 -18.13 14.15
CA TYR A 53 -11.70 -18.52 12.82
C TYR A 53 -12.87 -18.74 11.85
N ALA A 54 -13.97 -19.34 12.28
CA ALA A 54 -15.17 -19.52 11.46
C ALA A 54 -15.74 -18.18 10.97
N LEU A 55 -15.62 -17.11 11.75
CA LEU A 55 -16.03 -15.75 11.36
C LEU A 55 -14.92 -14.96 10.63
N GLN A 56 -13.65 -15.24 10.93
CA GLN A 56 -12.49 -14.61 10.29
C GLN A 56 -12.36 -15.02 8.82
N TRP A 57 -12.55 -16.30 8.49
CA TRP A 57 -12.41 -16.78 7.12
C TRP A 57 -13.40 -16.12 6.12
N PRO A 58 -14.70 -15.95 6.44
CA PRO A 58 -15.61 -15.15 5.62
C PRO A 58 -15.18 -13.69 5.45
N ALA A 59 -14.62 -13.06 6.50
CA ALA A 59 -14.11 -11.70 6.39
C ALA A 59 -12.95 -11.62 5.37
N PHE A 60 -12.07 -12.62 5.34
CA PHE A 60 -11.04 -12.71 4.30
C PHE A 60 -11.61 -12.96 2.90
N ALA A 61 -12.64 -13.80 2.75
CA ALA A 61 -13.31 -13.99 1.46
C ALA A 61 -13.85 -12.65 0.91
N ILE A 62 -14.48 -11.85 1.77
CA ILE A 62 -14.96 -10.49 1.43
C ILE A 62 -13.79 -9.59 1.04
N ALA A 63 -12.70 -9.59 1.82
CA ALA A 63 -11.52 -8.78 1.55
C ALA A 63 -10.89 -9.10 0.18
N VAL A 64 -10.79 -10.38 -0.20
CA VAL A 64 -10.26 -10.80 -1.51
C VAL A 64 -11.14 -10.31 -2.65
N VAL A 65 -12.47 -10.45 -2.53
CA VAL A 65 -13.42 -9.94 -3.54
C VAL A 65 -13.35 -8.42 -3.64
N TYR A 66 -13.24 -7.73 -2.50
CA TYR A 66 -13.08 -6.28 -2.44
C TYR A 66 -11.79 -5.83 -3.13
N ALA A 67 -10.66 -6.51 -2.86
CA ALA A 67 -9.38 -6.21 -3.50
C ALA A 67 -9.46 -6.36 -5.02
N TYR A 68 -10.10 -7.41 -5.53
CA TYR A 68 -10.34 -7.59 -6.97
C TYR A 68 -11.21 -6.47 -7.55
N ARG A 69 -12.33 -6.12 -6.90
CA ARG A 69 -13.16 -4.99 -7.33
C ARG A 69 -12.36 -3.70 -7.38
N ARG A 70 -11.58 -3.42 -6.33
CA ARG A 70 -10.75 -2.22 -6.24
C ARG A 70 -9.71 -2.20 -7.36
N PHE A 71 -9.05 -3.32 -7.63
CA PHE A 71 -8.10 -3.50 -8.72
C PHE A 71 -8.75 -3.23 -10.08
N VAL A 72 -9.92 -3.82 -10.36
CA VAL A 72 -10.65 -3.59 -11.62
C VAL A 72 -11.05 -2.13 -11.78
N VAL A 73 -11.51 -1.47 -10.72
CA VAL A 73 -11.85 -0.03 -10.76
C VAL A 73 -10.61 0.81 -11.05
N MET A 74 -9.47 0.52 -10.42
CA MET A 74 -8.20 1.22 -10.70
C MET A 74 -7.72 1.02 -12.14
N GLU A 75 -7.85 -0.18 -12.69
CA GLU A 75 -7.46 -0.44 -14.08
C GLU A 75 -8.42 0.15 -15.12
N ALA A 76 -9.71 0.25 -14.78
CA ALA A 76 -10.74 0.71 -15.71
C ALA A 76 -10.80 2.23 -15.80
N ASP A 77 -10.67 2.91 -14.66
CA ASP A 77 -10.78 4.36 -14.58
C ASP A 77 -9.98 4.88 -13.36
N PRO A 78 -8.71 5.28 -13.56
CA PRO A 78 -7.91 5.89 -12.50
C PRO A 78 -8.49 7.23 -12.01
N ASP A 79 -9.22 7.94 -12.87
CA ASP A 79 -9.84 9.23 -12.53
C ASP A 79 -11.05 9.04 -11.60
N ALA A 80 -11.84 7.97 -11.77
CA ALA A 80 -12.91 7.61 -10.84
C ALA A 80 -12.40 7.36 -9.41
N VAL A 81 -11.17 6.86 -9.28
CA VAL A 81 -10.51 6.65 -7.99
C VAL A 81 -10.06 7.97 -7.37
N HIS A 82 -9.48 8.87 -8.16
CA HIS A 82 -9.12 10.22 -7.71
C HIS A 82 -10.35 11.02 -7.30
N GLN A 83 -11.45 10.94 -8.06
CA GLN A 83 -12.73 11.56 -7.73
C GLN A 83 -13.32 11.01 -6.43
N ALA A 84 -13.25 9.69 -6.21
CA ALA A 84 -13.68 9.07 -4.96
C ALA A 84 -12.78 9.44 -3.77
N ALA A 85 -11.48 9.69 -4.00
CA ALA A 85 -10.56 10.20 -2.97
C ALA A 85 -10.84 11.68 -2.66
N ALA A 86 -11.04 12.52 -3.67
CA ALA A 86 -11.40 13.93 -3.51
C ALA A 86 -12.70 14.12 -2.72
N ARG A 87 -13.69 13.23 -2.90
CA ARG A 87 -14.93 13.21 -2.10
C ARG A 87 -14.71 12.87 -0.61
N ARG A 88 -13.60 12.22 -0.24
CA ARG A 88 -13.25 11.93 1.17
C ARG A 88 -12.56 13.10 1.88
N GLY A 89 -12.33 14.21 1.18
CA GLY A 89 -11.74 15.43 1.71
C GLY A 89 -10.27 15.62 1.32
N PRO A 90 -9.74 16.84 1.44
CA PRO A 90 -8.35 17.15 1.09
C PRO A 90 -7.38 16.31 1.93
N THR A 91 -6.51 15.54 1.26
CA THR A 91 -5.40 14.81 1.92
C THR A 91 -4.10 15.62 1.90
N GLU A 92 -4.09 16.74 1.17
CA GLU A 92 -3.01 17.73 1.21
C GLU A 92 -3.14 18.59 2.46
N ILE A 93 -2.02 18.75 3.18
CA ILE A 93 -1.94 19.65 4.33
C ILE A 93 -1.99 21.08 3.78
N PRO A 94 -2.97 21.91 4.15
CA PRO A 94 -3.03 23.28 3.67
C PRO A 94 -1.76 24.05 4.00
N GLU A 95 -1.26 24.81 3.03
CA GLU A 95 -0.14 25.72 3.22
C GLU A 95 -0.46 26.66 4.40
N GLY A 96 0.38 26.63 5.44
CA GLY A 96 0.20 27.41 6.67
C GLY A 96 -0.39 26.65 7.88
N VAL A 97 -0.74 25.37 7.76
CA VAL A 97 -1.05 24.52 8.93
C VAL A 97 0.23 24.05 9.63
N LEU A 98 1.30 23.85 8.85
CA LEU A 98 2.60 23.53 9.44
C LEU A 98 3.24 24.81 10.00
N PRO A 99 3.76 24.78 11.23
CA PRO A 99 4.66 25.82 11.72
C PRO A 99 5.77 26.04 10.70
N GLN A 100 6.17 27.31 10.50
CA GLN A 100 7.32 27.59 9.65
C GLN A 100 8.51 26.80 10.19
N ARG A 101 9.23 26.12 9.29
CA ARG A 101 10.42 25.35 9.67
C ARG A 101 11.38 26.30 10.40
N PRO A 102 11.72 26.02 11.67
CA PRO A 102 12.73 26.80 12.37
C PRO A 102 14.03 26.80 11.57
N THR A 103 14.58 27.99 11.35
CA THR A 103 15.86 28.17 10.66
C THR A 103 16.98 28.12 11.71
N ALA A 104 18.23 27.87 11.30
CA ALA A 104 19.38 27.85 12.22
C ALA A 104 19.54 29.15 13.03
N ALA A 105 19.04 30.29 12.52
CA ALA A 105 19.03 31.58 13.22
C ALA A 105 17.88 31.74 14.23
N ASP A 106 16.97 30.76 14.36
CA ASP A 106 15.88 30.80 15.33
C ASP A 106 16.45 30.61 16.75
N PRO A 107 16.18 31.52 17.71
CA PRO A 107 16.69 31.42 19.07
C PRO A 107 16.39 30.09 19.76
N HIS A 108 15.26 29.46 19.43
CA HIS A 108 14.88 28.15 20.00
C HIS A 108 15.71 27.00 19.45
N VAL A 109 16.30 27.14 18.25
CA VAL A 109 17.20 26.16 17.63
C VAL A 109 18.64 26.43 18.03
N ALA A 110 19.05 27.70 18.01
CA ALA A 110 20.40 28.15 18.33
C ALA A 110 20.82 27.79 19.77
N MET A 111 19.87 27.66 20.71
CA MET A 111 20.14 27.22 22.08
C MET A 111 20.64 25.76 22.17
N PHE A 112 20.32 24.93 21.17
CA PHE A 112 20.76 23.53 21.08
C PHE A 112 21.92 23.35 20.07
N ASP A 113 22.37 24.43 19.43
CA ASP A 113 23.44 24.44 18.42
C ASP A 113 24.81 24.65 19.08
N GLU A 114 25.08 23.88 20.12
CA GLU A 114 26.42 23.78 20.69
C GLU A 114 27.24 22.85 19.76
N PRO A 115 28.44 23.24 19.32
CA PRO A 115 29.22 22.42 18.39
C PRO A 115 29.60 21.10 19.06
N ASP A 116 28.89 20.04 18.71
CA ASP A 116 29.19 18.65 19.09
C ASP A 116 30.05 18.00 17.99
N ASP A 117 31.32 17.76 18.31
CA ASP A 117 32.28 17.11 17.42
C ASP A 117 31.77 15.74 16.92
N GLY A 118 31.00 15.01 17.75
CA GLY A 118 30.43 13.72 17.38
C GLY A 118 29.35 13.84 16.30
N LEU A 119 28.54 14.90 16.35
CA LEU A 119 27.50 15.17 15.36
C LEU A 119 28.12 15.59 14.01
N ALA A 120 29.22 16.35 14.03
CA ALA A 120 29.93 16.77 12.83
C ALA A 120 30.55 15.58 12.08
N ASP A 121 31.18 14.65 12.79
CA ASP A 121 31.74 13.43 12.20
C ASP A 121 30.64 12.50 11.66
N TYR A 122 29.51 12.39 12.35
CA TYR A 122 28.37 11.62 11.87
C TYR A 122 27.75 12.21 10.59
N ASN A 123 27.57 13.53 10.53
CA ASN A 123 27.07 14.20 9.34
C ASN A 123 28.01 14.04 8.14
N ARG A 124 29.34 14.05 8.37
CA ARG A 124 30.34 13.74 7.33
C ARG A 124 30.21 12.32 6.80
N TYR A 125 30.06 11.35 7.70
CA TYR A 125 29.82 9.96 7.32
C TYR A 125 28.52 9.78 6.51
N LEU A 126 27.44 10.47 6.88
CA LEU A 126 26.19 10.46 6.12
C LEU A 126 26.35 11.06 4.72
N SER A 127 27.13 12.13 4.55
CA SER A 127 27.40 12.70 3.22
C SER A 127 28.19 11.76 2.34
N GLU A 128 29.23 11.09 2.88
CA GLU A 128 30.01 10.10 2.13
C GLU A 128 29.15 8.91 1.66
N LEU A 129 28.21 8.47 2.50
CA LEU A 129 27.25 7.43 2.14
C LEU A 129 26.26 7.88 1.06
N ASN A 130 25.81 9.13 1.09
CA ASN A 130 24.92 9.66 0.06
C ASN A 130 25.64 9.75 -1.28
N ASP A 131 26.84 10.34 -1.30
CA ASP A 131 27.64 10.52 -2.51
C ASP A 131 28.01 9.16 -3.14
N SER A 132 28.37 8.17 -2.32
CA SER A 132 28.68 6.80 -2.79
C SER A 132 27.45 6.01 -3.26
N ARG A 133 26.24 6.42 -2.87
CA ARG A 133 24.97 5.84 -3.36
C ARG A 133 24.55 6.48 -4.68
N ASP A 134 24.77 7.77 -4.86
CA ASP A 134 24.49 8.49 -6.10
C ASP A 134 25.49 8.12 -7.21
N ASP A 135 26.77 7.88 -6.87
CA ASP A 135 27.80 7.40 -7.82
C ASP A 135 27.54 5.96 -8.34
N LYS A 136 26.73 5.18 -7.62
CA LYS A 136 26.34 3.81 -8.02
C LYS A 136 25.05 3.74 -8.85
N ARG A 137 24.43 4.88 -9.17
CA ARG A 137 23.20 4.96 -9.96
C ARG A 137 23.47 5.31 -11.42
#